data_AF-A0A2E6H8A4-F1
#
_entry.id   AF-A0A2E6H8A4-F1
#
_cell.length_a   1.000
_cell.length_b   1.000
_cell.length_c   1.000
_cell.angle_alpha   90.00
_cell.angle_beta   90.00
_cell.angle_gamma   90.00
#
_symmetry.space_group_name_H-M   'P 1'
#
loop_
_entity.id
_entity.type
_entity.pdbx_description
1 polymer ?
#
loop_
_entity_poly.entity_id
_entity_poly.type
_entity_poly.pdbx_seq_one_letter_code
_entity_poly.pdbx_strand_id
1 'polypeptide(L)'
;MFTPHDQAAAASAGAAALPDKQIVASGSGSNTVLYTVPAGRKFVGWCSNESWNNGSYWISLELDGIGVRHYNGFSAAITQYWDGPDSVVLTLLAGTIVKIGNGGTAYVFGVESDA
;
A
#
# COMPACT_ATOMS: atom_id res chain seq x y z
N MET A 1 -17.06 51.36 -29.18
CA MET A 1 -16.96 49.94 -29.58
C MET A 1 -16.48 49.19 -28.34
N PHE A 2 -17.41 48.56 -27.60
CA PHE A 2 -17.09 47.82 -26.37
C PHE A 2 -16.91 46.35 -26.73
N THR A 3 -15.71 45.80 -26.53
CA THR A 3 -15.49 44.35 -26.51
C THR A 3 -15.87 43.82 -25.13
N PRO A 4 -16.70 42.77 -25.01
CA PRO A 4 -16.91 42.12 -23.73
C PRO A 4 -15.62 41.43 -23.31
N HIS A 5 -15.16 41.71 -22.08
CA HIS A 5 -14.24 40.85 -21.34
C HIS A 5 -15.00 39.58 -20.96
N ASP A 6 -15.21 38.66 -21.91
CA ASP A 6 -15.40 37.25 -21.58
C ASP A 6 -14.03 36.69 -21.16
N GLN A 7 -13.55 37.19 -20.03
CA GLN A 7 -12.60 36.45 -19.23
C GLN A 7 -13.43 35.40 -18.51
N ALA A 8 -13.72 34.31 -19.22
CA ALA A 8 -14.16 33.08 -18.59
C ALA A 8 -13.12 32.79 -17.50
N ALA A 9 -13.48 33.07 -16.26
CA ALA A 9 -12.73 32.61 -15.12
C ALA A 9 -12.65 31.10 -15.31
N ALA A 10 -11.46 30.61 -15.66
CA ALA A 10 -11.17 29.20 -15.65
C ALA A 10 -11.38 28.77 -14.20
N ALA A 11 -12.60 28.32 -13.90
CA ALA A 11 -12.90 27.64 -12.67
C ALA A 11 -11.96 26.44 -12.67
N SER A 12 -10.89 26.51 -11.88
CA SER A 12 -10.14 25.33 -11.50
C SER A 12 -11.16 24.42 -10.84
N ALA A 13 -11.71 23.47 -11.60
CA ALA A 13 -12.54 22.42 -11.06
C ALA A 13 -11.65 21.71 -10.05
N GLY A 14 -11.85 22.01 -8.76
CA GLY A 14 -11.17 21.29 -7.69
C GLY A 14 -11.48 19.82 -7.92
N ALA A 15 -10.44 19.01 -8.08
CA ALA A 15 -10.62 17.56 -8.15
C ALA A 15 -11.45 17.16 -6.92
N ALA A 16 -12.61 16.55 -7.15
CA ALA A 16 -13.46 16.12 -6.06
C ALA A 16 -12.66 15.08 -5.25
N ALA A 17 -12.57 15.30 -3.93
CA ALA A 17 -11.87 14.38 -3.04
C ALA A 17 -12.46 12.97 -3.21
N LEU A 18 -11.59 11.98 -3.44
CA LEU A 18 -12.02 10.60 -3.58
C LEU A 18 -12.12 9.99 -2.19
N PRO A 19 -13.18 9.23 -1.89
CA PRO A 19 -13.34 8.63 -0.57
C PRO A 19 -12.17 7.70 -0.26
N ASP A 20 -11.75 7.69 1.01
CA ASP A 20 -10.75 6.75 1.50
C ASP A 20 -11.26 5.31 1.33
N LYS A 21 -10.33 4.39 0.99
CA LYS A 21 -10.64 2.97 0.76
C LYS A 21 -9.80 2.10 1.67
N GLN A 22 -10.44 1.16 2.35
CA GLN A 22 -9.74 0.10 3.04
C GLN A 22 -9.21 -0.90 2.00
N ILE A 23 -7.92 -1.19 2.05
CA ILE A 23 -7.26 -2.14 1.17
C ILE A 23 -6.83 -3.35 1.99
N VAL A 24 -7.26 -4.53 1.52
CA VAL A 24 -6.82 -5.82 2.04
C VAL A 24 -6.54 -6.71 0.83
N ALA A 25 -5.30 -7.14 0.66
CA ALA A 25 -4.94 -8.10 -0.37
C ALA A 25 -3.94 -9.11 0.18
N SER A 26 -4.04 -10.36 -0.27
CA SER A 26 -3.09 -11.42 0.05
C SER A 26 -2.73 -12.18 -1.21
N GLY A 27 -1.55 -12.78 -1.23
CA GLY A 27 -1.06 -13.56 -2.36
C GLY A 27 0.09 -14.44 -1.94
N SER A 28 0.42 -15.39 -2.80
CA SER A 28 1.51 -16.34 -2.57
C SER A 28 2.39 -16.47 -3.81
N GLY A 29 3.66 -16.82 -3.60
CA GLY A 29 4.61 -17.10 -4.68
C GLY A 29 5.51 -15.92 -5.01
N SER A 30 6.74 -16.23 -5.44
CA SER A 30 7.74 -15.22 -5.77
C SER A 30 7.31 -14.38 -6.97
N ASN A 31 7.61 -13.08 -6.90
CA ASN A 31 7.26 -12.04 -7.87
C ASN A 31 5.75 -11.77 -8.05
N THR A 32 4.91 -12.31 -7.17
CA THR A 32 3.47 -11.99 -7.16
C THR A 32 3.25 -10.53 -6.74
N VAL A 33 2.57 -9.75 -7.58
CA VAL A 33 2.12 -8.39 -7.26
C VAL A 33 0.93 -8.50 -6.32
N LEU A 34 1.03 -7.85 -5.16
CA LEU A 34 -0.05 -7.79 -4.17
C LEU A 34 -0.94 -6.57 -4.39
N TYR A 35 -0.33 -5.42 -4.65
CA TYR A 35 -1.04 -4.15 -4.77
C TYR A 35 -0.20 -3.10 -5.50
N THR A 36 -0.88 -2.21 -6.20
CA THR A 36 -0.30 -1.02 -6.84
C THR A 36 -1.06 0.20 -6.36
N VAL A 37 -0.37 1.19 -5.82
CA VAL A 37 -1.00 2.44 -5.38
C VAL A 37 -1.48 3.23 -6.61
N PRO A 38 -2.79 3.53 -6.76
CA PRO A 38 -3.30 4.22 -7.93
C PRO A 38 -2.76 5.65 -8.06
N ALA A 39 -2.84 6.19 -9.28
CA ALA A 39 -2.50 7.59 -9.54
C ALA A 39 -3.34 8.54 -8.68
N GLY A 40 -2.70 9.58 -8.13
CA GLY A 40 -3.36 10.57 -7.26
C GLY A 40 -3.70 10.06 -5.85
N ARG A 41 -3.30 8.83 -5.51
CA ARG A 41 -3.56 8.21 -4.22
C ARG A 41 -2.27 7.93 -3.47
N LYS A 42 -2.36 7.82 -2.15
CA LYS A 42 -1.32 7.26 -1.27
C LYS A 42 -1.91 6.12 -0.47
N PHE A 43 -1.08 5.17 -0.08
CA PHE A 43 -1.45 4.09 0.82
C PHE A 43 -0.70 4.22 2.14
N VAL A 44 -1.41 4.13 3.26
CA VAL A 44 -0.83 4.05 4.59
C VAL A 44 -1.28 2.75 5.25
N GLY A 45 -0.33 1.90 5.59
CA GLY A 45 -0.66 0.60 6.17
C GLY A 45 0.52 -0.32 6.37
N TRP A 46 0.23 -1.60 6.46
CA TRP A 46 1.17 -2.66 6.77
C TRP A 46 1.27 -3.65 5.62
N CYS A 47 2.45 -4.23 5.47
CA CYS A 47 2.72 -5.34 4.58
C CYS A 47 3.44 -6.42 5.38
N SER A 48 3.04 -7.69 5.29
CA SER A 48 3.57 -8.76 6.13
C SER A 48 3.32 -10.14 5.50
N ASN A 49 3.73 -11.24 6.17
CA ASN A 49 3.62 -12.61 5.70
C ASN A 49 2.73 -13.49 6.56
N GLU A 50 2.09 -14.47 5.93
CA GLU A 50 1.33 -15.54 6.58
C GLU A 50 2.24 -16.77 6.66
N SER A 51 3.08 -16.87 7.68
CA SER A 51 3.76 -18.15 7.97
C SER A 51 4.28 -18.23 9.39
N TRP A 52 3.77 -19.23 10.10
CA TRP A 52 4.26 -19.69 11.39
C TRP A 52 5.27 -20.81 11.14
N ASN A 53 6.57 -20.51 11.19
CA ASN A 53 7.56 -21.56 11.34
C ASN A 53 8.79 -21.07 12.12
N ASN A 54 9.01 -21.75 13.24
CA ASN A 54 10.10 -21.66 14.21
C ASN A 54 11.38 -20.91 13.74
N GLY A 55 11.57 -19.70 14.27
CA GLY A 55 12.87 -19.07 14.46
C GLY A 55 13.59 -18.60 13.19
N SER A 56 13.41 -17.31 12.85
CA SER A 56 14.12 -16.58 11.78
C SER A 56 13.55 -16.73 10.36
N TYR A 57 12.24 -16.51 10.20
CA TYR A 57 11.68 -16.24 8.87
C TYR A 57 11.73 -14.74 8.57
N TRP A 58 12.15 -14.39 7.35
CA TRP A 58 12.00 -13.05 6.79
C TRP A 58 11.21 -13.11 5.49
N ILE A 59 10.37 -12.11 5.26
CA ILE A 59 9.83 -11.84 3.92
C ILE A 59 10.70 -10.79 3.25
N SER A 60 10.98 -10.98 1.96
CA SER A 60 11.38 -9.86 1.10
C SER A 60 10.15 -9.36 0.39
N LEU A 61 9.71 -8.17 0.76
CA LEU A 61 8.83 -7.38 -0.10
C LEU A 61 9.73 -6.57 -1.01
N GLU A 62 9.29 -6.36 -2.24
CA GLU A 62 9.93 -5.39 -3.13
C GLU A 62 8.95 -4.25 -3.36
N LEU A 63 9.38 -3.05 -2.97
CA LEU A 63 8.67 -1.78 -3.14
C LEU A 63 9.44 -0.98 -4.18
N ASP A 64 8.96 -0.90 -5.41
CA ASP A 64 9.63 -0.17 -6.50
C ASP A 64 11.11 -0.53 -6.71
N GLY A 65 11.45 -1.82 -6.57
CA GLY A 65 12.83 -2.31 -6.68
C GLY A 65 13.62 -2.29 -5.37
N ILE A 66 13.08 -1.68 -4.30
CA ILE A 66 13.70 -1.68 -2.97
C ILE A 66 13.23 -2.92 -2.20
N GLY A 67 14.19 -3.80 -1.88
CA GLY A 67 13.94 -4.95 -1.02
C GLY A 67 13.78 -4.53 0.43
N VAL A 68 12.59 -4.74 1.00
CA VAL A 68 12.34 -4.61 2.43
C VAL A 68 12.29 -5.99 3.04
N ARG A 69 13.18 -6.25 4.01
CA ARG A 69 13.15 -7.48 4.80
C ARG A 69 12.43 -7.25 6.11
N HIS A 70 11.33 -7.95 6.30
CA HIS A 70 10.63 -7.98 7.57
C HIS A 70 10.83 -9.33 8.23
N TYR A 71 11.27 -9.33 9.49
CA TYR A 71 11.61 -10.54 10.26
C TYR A 71 10.50 -10.83 11.28
N ASN A 72 10.22 -12.12 11.49
CA ASN A 72 9.17 -12.66 12.37
C ASN A 72 7.73 -12.44 11.84
N GLY A 73 7.13 -13.50 11.31
CA GLY A 73 5.78 -13.48 10.74
C GLY A 73 4.64 -13.67 11.75
N PHE A 74 3.46 -13.17 11.39
CA PHE A 74 2.22 -13.33 12.13
C PHE A 74 1.62 -14.74 11.95
N SER A 75 0.92 -15.23 12.97
CA SER A 75 0.12 -16.48 12.91
C SER A 75 -1.21 -16.22 12.20
N ALA A 76 -1.50 -17.02 11.18
CA ALA A 76 -2.66 -16.93 10.30
C ALA A 76 -4.04 -17.13 10.94
N ALA A 77 -4.12 -17.50 12.21
CA ALA A 77 -5.38 -17.98 12.79
C ALA A 77 -6.34 -16.87 13.27
N ILE A 78 -5.90 -15.62 13.39
CA ILE A 78 -6.71 -14.52 13.94
C ILE A 78 -6.23 -13.20 13.31
N THR A 79 -7.14 -12.42 12.73
CA THR A 79 -6.90 -10.99 12.44
C THR A 79 -6.67 -10.27 13.78
N GLN A 80 -5.43 -10.23 14.25
CA GLN A 80 -5.05 -9.47 15.44
C GLN A 80 -4.57 -8.09 15.01
N TYR A 81 -5.30 -7.06 15.47
CA TYR A 81 -4.79 -5.69 15.54
C TYR A 81 -3.70 -5.69 16.62
N TRP A 82 -2.44 -5.72 16.21
CA TRP A 82 -1.30 -5.77 17.13
C TRP A 82 -0.48 -4.49 16.98
N ASP A 83 -0.38 -3.70 18.06
CA ASP A 83 0.39 -2.47 18.16
C ASP A 83 1.80 -2.68 18.74
N GLY A 84 2.33 -3.91 18.66
CA GLY A 84 3.67 -4.24 19.14
C GLY A 84 4.81 -3.77 18.22
N PRO A 85 6.04 -3.71 18.74
CA PRO A 85 7.13 -2.83 18.30
C PRO A 85 7.75 -3.09 16.92
N ASP A 86 7.30 -4.10 16.17
CA ASP A 86 7.99 -4.58 14.96
C ASP A 86 7.14 -4.51 13.67
N SER A 87 5.96 -3.90 13.70
CA SER A 87 5.14 -3.64 12.50
C SER A 87 5.40 -2.22 11.96
N VAL A 88 6.28 -2.09 10.98
CA VAL A 88 6.55 -0.80 10.33
C VAL A 88 5.33 -0.38 9.50
N VAL A 89 4.70 0.74 9.87
CA VAL A 89 3.69 1.39 9.03
C VAL A 89 4.41 2.03 7.84
N LEU A 90 3.99 1.67 6.64
CA LEU A 90 4.52 2.20 5.39
C LEU A 90 3.57 3.28 4.85
N THR A 91 4.15 4.37 4.37
CA THR A 91 3.46 5.31 3.49
C THR A 91 4.00 5.12 2.08
N LEU A 92 3.16 4.62 1.18
CA LEU A 92 3.50 4.35 -0.21
C LEU A 92 2.82 5.39 -1.10
N LEU A 93 3.57 5.90 -2.08
CA LEU A 93 3.10 6.96 -2.97
C LEU A 93 2.46 6.36 -4.24
N ALA A 94 1.74 7.19 -4.98
CA ALA A 94 1.17 6.83 -6.26
C ALA A 94 2.19 6.17 -7.19
N GLY A 95 1.81 5.05 -7.79
CA GLY A 95 2.66 4.26 -8.67
C GLY A 95 3.50 3.20 -7.95
N THR A 96 3.59 3.23 -6.62
CA THR A 96 4.33 2.19 -5.89
C THR A 96 3.71 0.82 -6.08
N ILE A 97 4.55 -0.15 -6.47
CA ILE A 97 4.18 -1.55 -6.62
C ILE A 97 4.71 -2.33 -5.42
N VAL A 98 3.79 -3.02 -4.74
CA VAL A 98 4.11 -3.97 -3.68
C VAL A 98 4.05 -5.37 -4.27
N LYS A 99 5.19 -6.08 -4.27
CA LYS A 99 5.23 -7.49 -4.67
C LYS A 99 6.03 -8.35 -3.70
N ILE A 100 5.79 -9.65 -3.76
CA ILE A 100 6.57 -10.66 -3.05
C ILE A 100 7.92 -10.80 -3.76
N GLY A 101 9.00 -10.37 -3.12
CA GLY A 101 10.36 -10.49 -3.67
C GLY A 101 10.86 -11.94 -3.66
N ASN A 102 10.61 -12.69 -2.59
CA ASN A 102 11.01 -14.10 -2.52
C ASN A 102 10.11 -14.93 -1.57
N GLY A 103 9.38 -15.88 -2.15
CA GLY A 103 8.70 -16.98 -1.46
C GLY A 103 7.57 -16.60 -0.50
N GLY A 104 6.78 -17.60 -0.11
CA GLY A 104 5.77 -17.50 0.95
C GLY A 104 4.45 -16.83 0.54
N THR A 105 3.57 -16.71 1.53
CA THR A 105 2.31 -15.96 1.45
C THR A 105 2.49 -14.61 2.13
N ALA A 106 2.00 -13.55 1.49
CA ALA A 106 2.12 -12.17 1.94
C ALA A 106 0.78 -11.45 1.87
N TYR A 107 0.63 -10.39 2.65
CA TYR A 107 -0.55 -9.55 2.67
C TYR A 107 -0.20 -8.07 2.79
N VAL A 108 -1.11 -7.22 2.31
CA VAL A 108 -1.15 -5.78 2.54
C VAL A 108 -2.48 -5.43 3.22
N PHE A 109 -2.43 -4.57 4.22
CA PHE A 109 -3.59 -4.08 4.95
C PHE A 109 -3.42 -2.59 5.25
N GLY A 110 -4.38 -1.74 4.88
CA GLY A 110 -4.27 -0.32 5.17
C GLY A 110 -5.35 0.52 4.53
N VAL A 111 -5.09 1.81 4.42
CA VAL A 111 -6.00 2.80 3.85
C VAL A 111 -5.35 3.48 2.66
N GLU A 112 -6.05 3.47 1.54
CA GLU A 112 -5.77 4.30 0.37
C GLU A 112 -6.56 5.62 0.51
N SER A 113 -5.87 6.76 0.40
CA SER A 113 -6.44 8.11 0.51
C SER A 113 -5.84 9.03 -0.56
N ASP A 114 -6.37 10.24 -0.71
CA ASP A 114 -5.80 11.24 -1.64
C ASP A 114 -4.38 11.63 -1.20
N ALA A 115 -3.47 11.71 -2.18
CA ALA A 115 -2.03 11.95 -1.95
C ALA A 115 -1.77 13.36 -1.40
#